data_AF-A0A7Y1ZCK9-F1
#
_entry.id   AF-A0A7Y1ZCK9-F1
#
_cell.length_a   1.000
_cell.length_b   1.000
_cell.length_c   1.000
_cell.angle_alpha   90.00
_cell.angle_beta   90.00
_cell.angle_gamma   90.00
#
_symmetry.space_group_name_H-M   'P 1'
#
loop_
_entity.id
_entity.type
_entity.pdbx_description
1 polymer ?
#
loop_
_entity_poly.entity_id
_entity_poly.type
_entity_poly.pdbx_seq_one_letter_code
_entity_poly.pdbx_strand_id
1 'polypeptide(L)'
;IHGVKNISEGNIKVNYSLENDRVVVVIRDNGKGFVADSINSGNELHKSMGTDIIQKRMDAYQKLHKFEISTNLVSGEDKGTEITLTFPMKIKTI
;
A
#
# COMPACT_ATOMS: atom_id res chain seq x y z
N ILE A 1 9.45 10.20 -7.23
CA ILE A 1 8.22 9.81 -6.50
C ILE A 1 7.11 10.77 -6.91
N HIS A 2 5.98 10.25 -7.40
CA HIS A 2 4.89 11.09 -7.93
C HIS A 2 3.95 11.63 -6.83
N GLY A 3 3.73 10.88 -5.75
CA GLY A 3 2.74 11.21 -4.72
C GLY A 3 2.94 12.57 -4.02
N VAL A 4 4.18 12.91 -3.65
CA VAL A 4 4.52 14.18 -2.96
C VAL A 4 5.25 15.19 -3.85
N LYS A 5 5.22 14.99 -5.18
CA LYS A 5 5.94 15.87 -6.12
C LYS A 5 5.32 17.27 -6.08
N ASN A 6 6.16 18.29 -5.94
CA ASN A 6 5.79 19.71 -5.89
C ASN A 6 4.95 20.13 -4.67
N ILE A 7 5.01 19.38 -3.56
CA ILE A 7 4.45 19.79 -2.26
C ILE A 7 5.59 20.33 -1.41
N SER A 8 5.49 21.58 -0.94
CA SER A 8 6.57 22.24 -0.18
C SER A 8 6.90 21.52 1.13
N GLU A 9 5.90 20.88 1.74
CA GLU A 9 6.02 20.08 2.96
C GLU A 9 5.64 18.61 2.70
N GLY A 10 6.11 18.07 1.57
CA GLY A 10 5.90 16.67 1.22
C GLY A 10 6.42 15.75 2.32
N ASN A 11 5.56 14.88 2.83
CA ASN A 11 5.84 14.01 3.96
C ASN A 11 5.36 12.58 3.67
N ILE A 12 6.20 11.61 4.02
CA ILE A 12 5.87 10.19 4.02
C ILE A 12 6.14 9.66 5.43
N LYS A 13 5.11 9.09 6.06
CA LYS A 13 5.20 8.45 7.37
C LYS A 13 5.08 6.95 7.20
N VAL A 14 5.94 6.22 7.91
CA VAL A 14 5.86 4.77 8.02
C VAL A 14 5.75 4.45 9.50
N ASN A 15 4.63 3.84 9.87
CA ASN A 15 4.38 3.35 11.22
C ASN A 15 4.22 1.84 11.17
N TYR A 16 4.64 1.17 12.24
CA TYR A 16 4.37 -0.25 12.42
C TYR A 16 3.93 -0.51 13.86
N SER A 17 2.99 -1.43 14.00
CA SER A 17 2.44 -1.88 15.28
C SER A 17 2.29 -3.40 15.27
N LEU A 18 2.23 -3.98 16.46
CA LEU A 18 1.81 -5.35 16.66
C LEU A 18 0.39 -5.32 17.24
N GLU A 19 -0.56 -5.87 16.49
CA GLU A 19 -1.98 -5.90 16.86
C GLU A 19 -2.52 -7.32 16.65
N ASN A 20 -3.02 -7.96 17.70
CA ASN A 20 -3.64 -9.30 17.64
C ASN A 20 -2.75 -10.34 16.92
N ASP A 21 -1.47 -10.45 17.28
CA ASP A 21 -0.47 -11.32 16.63
C ASP A 21 -0.24 -11.02 15.13
N ARG A 22 -0.54 -9.80 14.69
CA ARG A 22 -0.30 -9.35 13.32
C ARG A 22 0.55 -8.08 13.33
N VAL A 23 1.56 -8.07 12.47
CA VAL A 23 2.34 -6.87 12.20
C VAL A 23 1.53 -6.01 11.24
N VAL A 24 1.09 -4.85 11.71
CA VAL A 24 0.38 -3.85 10.91
C VAL A 24 1.39 -2.77 10.52
N VAL A 25 1.52 -2.50 9.24
CA VAL A 25 2.41 -1.46 8.70
C VAL A 25 1.54 -0.44 7.97
N VAL A 26 1.57 0.80 8.43
CA VAL A 26 0.82 1.91 7.84
C VAL A 26 1.80 2.87 7.19
N ILE A 27 1.67 3.06 5.88
CA ILE A 27 2.45 3.98 5.08
C ILE A 27 1.52 5.08 4.61
N ARG A 28 1.82 6.34 4.94
CA ARG A 28 0.99 7.48 4.56
C ARG A 28 1.83 8.57 3.92
N ASP A 29 1.35 9.12 2.82
CA ASP A 29 1.82 10.39 2.29
C ASP A 29 0.76 11.50 2.46
N ASN A 30 1.18 12.76 2.38
CA ASN A 30 0.30 13.92 2.28
C ASN A 30 0.22 14.47 0.84
N GLY A 31 0.34 13.56 -0.13
CA GLY A 31 0.28 13.83 -1.55
C GLY A 31 -1.08 14.29 -2.06
N LYS A 32 -1.21 14.38 -3.38
CA LYS A 32 -2.51 14.67 -4.03
C LYS A 32 -3.53 13.54 -3.89
N GLY A 33 -3.09 12.33 -3.54
CA GLY A 33 -3.93 11.14 -3.59
C GLY A 33 -4.36 10.79 -5.03
N PHE A 34 -5.28 9.83 -5.15
CA PHE A 34 -5.89 9.39 -6.40
C PHE A 34 -7.39 9.19 -6.19
N VAL A 35 -8.20 9.61 -7.17
CA VAL A 35 -9.67 9.39 -7.18
C VAL A 35 -9.95 8.07 -7.90
N ALA A 36 -10.68 7.16 -7.25
CA ALA A 36 -11.02 5.85 -7.80
C ALA A 36 -12.01 5.93 -8.99
N ASP A 37 -12.65 7.08 -9.24
CA ASP A 37 -13.69 7.25 -10.26
C ASP A 37 -13.16 7.49 -11.69
N SER A 38 -11.85 7.54 -11.91
CA SER A 38 -11.27 7.70 -13.24
C SER A 38 -10.92 6.38 -13.95
N ILE A 39 -11.62 5.29 -13.64
CA ILE A 39 -11.44 3.97 -14.29
C ILE A 39 -11.74 4.01 -15.82
N ASN A 40 -12.40 5.05 -16.32
CA ASN A 40 -12.80 5.15 -17.74
C ASN A 40 -12.07 6.20 -18.60
N SER A 41 -10.93 6.74 -18.15
CA SER A 41 -10.26 7.83 -18.88
C SER A 41 -8.80 7.56 -19.18
N GLY A 42 -8.52 6.61 -20.11
CA GLY A 42 -7.30 6.54 -20.95
C GLY A 42 -5.91 6.51 -20.31
N ASN A 43 -5.82 6.73 -19.00
CA ASN A 43 -4.63 6.82 -18.17
C ASN A 43 -4.42 5.54 -17.34
N GLU A 44 -5.22 4.51 -17.62
CA GLU A 44 -5.12 3.15 -17.05
C GLU A 44 -3.77 2.47 -17.33
N LEU A 45 -2.94 3.02 -18.24
CA LEU A 45 -1.64 2.46 -18.57
C LEU A 45 -0.56 2.62 -17.48
N HIS A 46 -0.86 3.28 -16.36
CA HIS A 46 0.10 3.45 -15.25
C HIS A 46 -0.51 3.16 -13.88
N LYS A 47 -1.21 2.03 -13.73
CA LYS A 47 -1.09 1.30 -12.45
C LYS A 47 0.41 1.14 -12.21
N SER A 48 0.94 1.81 -11.18
CA SER A 48 2.38 2.01 -11.11
C SER A 48 3.07 0.64 -11.08
N MET A 49 4.09 0.45 -11.92
CA MET A 49 4.85 -0.82 -11.97
C MET A 49 5.28 -1.26 -10.56
N GLY A 50 5.54 -0.31 -9.66
CA GLY A 50 5.82 -0.57 -8.24
C GLY A 50 4.67 -1.27 -7.51
N THR A 51 3.43 -0.81 -7.67
CA THR A 51 2.23 -1.45 -7.07
C THR A 51 2.07 -2.89 -7.58
N ASP A 52 2.24 -3.12 -8.88
CA ASP A 52 2.13 -4.46 -9.45
C ASP A 52 3.26 -5.40 -9.01
N ILE A 53 4.48 -4.89 -8.85
CA ILE A 53 5.60 -5.66 -8.28
C ILE A 53 5.30 -6.04 -6.82
N ILE A 54 4.75 -5.10 -6.03
CA ILE A 54 4.38 -5.37 -4.64
C ILE A 54 3.27 -6.42 -4.57
N GLN A 55 2.23 -6.32 -5.41
CA GLN A 55 1.16 -7.31 -5.47
C GLN A 55 1.70 -8.71 -5.82
N LYS A 56 2.53 -8.82 -6.87
CA LYS A 56 3.15 -10.09 -7.25
C LYS A 56 4.00 -10.70 -6.14
N ARG A 57 4.70 -9.86 -5.36
CA ARG A 57 5.47 -10.34 -4.20
C ARG A 57 4.54 -10.86 -3.11
N MET A 58 3.49 -10.13 -2.76
CA MET A 58 2.52 -10.59 -1.75
C MET A 58 1.88 -11.92 -2.14
N ASP A 59 1.43 -12.06 -3.39
CA ASP A 59 0.86 -13.30 -3.90
C ASP A 59 1.86 -14.48 -3.78
N ALA A 60 3.14 -14.24 -4.06
CA ALA A 60 4.19 -15.24 -3.92
C ALA A 60 4.41 -15.65 -2.45
N TYR A 61 4.47 -14.68 -1.53
CA TYR A 61 4.62 -14.94 -0.10
C TYR A 61 3.42 -15.72 0.47
N GLN A 62 2.20 -15.34 0.10
CA GLN A 62 0.99 -16.04 0.54
C GLN A 62 0.97 -17.49 0.05
N LYS A 63 1.36 -17.74 -1.20
CA LYS A 63 1.45 -19.10 -1.76
C LYS A 63 2.54 -19.93 -1.07
N LEU A 64 3.73 -19.35 -0.86
CA LEU A 64 4.87 -20.06 -0.30
C LEU A 64 4.64 -20.49 1.15
N HIS A 65 4.06 -19.61 1.95
CA HIS A 65 3.97 -19.79 3.40
C HIS A 65 2.55 -20.07 3.92
N LYS A 66 1.57 -20.16 3.01
CA LYS A 66 0.16 -20.47 3.32
C LYS A 66 -0.44 -19.56 4.40
N PHE A 67 -0.09 -18.28 4.41
CA PHE A 67 -0.68 -17.29 5.31
C PHE A 67 -1.26 -16.12 4.54
N GLU A 68 -2.17 -15.40 5.18
CA GLU A 68 -2.86 -14.26 4.59
C GLU A 68 -2.12 -12.94 4.88
N ILE A 69 -1.74 -12.25 3.81
CA ILE A 69 -1.33 -10.85 3.82
C ILE A 69 -2.55 -10.06 3.34
N SER A 70 -2.99 -9.07 4.10
CA SER A 70 -4.06 -8.18 3.68
C SER A 70 -3.51 -6.79 3.37
N THR A 71 -4.07 -6.14 2.37
CA THR A 71 -3.75 -4.75 2.02
C THR A 71 -5.01 -3.92 1.98
N ASN A 72 -4.93 -2.72 2.55
CA ASN A 72 -5.96 -1.70 2.42
C ASN A 72 -5.33 -0.42 1.90
N LEU A 73 -5.91 0.15 0.85
CA LEU A 73 -5.47 1.41 0.27
C LEU A 73 -6.60 2.41 0.38
N VAL A 74 -6.34 3.52 1.07
CA VAL A 74 -7.24 4.65 1.18
C VAL A 74 -6.54 5.84 0.54
N SER A 75 -7.21 6.48 -0.41
CA SER A 75 -6.69 7.67 -1.07
C SER A 75 -7.80 8.68 -1.24
N GLY A 76 -7.46 9.96 -1.15
CA GLY A 76 -8.40 11.05 -1.35
C GLY A 76 -7.69 12.28 -1.88
N GLU A 77 -8.39 13.03 -2.72
CA GLU A 77 -7.92 14.31 -3.23
C GLU A 77 -7.57 15.23 -2.05
N ASP A 78 -6.35 15.79 -2.07
CA ASP A 78 -5.77 16.65 -1.02
C ASP A 78 -5.63 16.01 0.38
N LYS A 79 -5.83 14.70 0.51
CA LYS A 79 -5.66 13.94 1.78
C LYS A 79 -4.46 12.99 1.76
N GLY A 80 -3.83 12.84 0.60
CA GLY A 80 -2.74 11.90 0.37
C GLY A 80 -3.20 10.47 0.17
N THR A 81 -2.25 9.55 0.22
CA THR A 81 -2.49 8.11 0.13
C THR A 81 -2.04 7.42 1.42
N GLU A 82 -2.86 6.53 1.93
CA GLU A 82 -2.55 5.64 3.04
C GLU A 82 -2.65 4.19 2.57
N ILE A 83 -1.61 3.41 2.84
CA ILE A 83 -1.56 1.98 2.57
C ILE A 83 -1.31 1.28 3.91
N THR A 84 -2.22 0.38 4.27
CA THR A 84 -2.07 -0.52 5.40
C THR A 84 -1.74 -1.92 4.89
N LEU A 85 -0.62 -2.48 5.33
CA LEU A 85 -0.21 -3.85 5.07
C LEU A 85 -0.26 -4.62 6.37
N THR A 86 -0.92 -5.77 6.38
CA THR A 86 -1.01 -6.61 7.58
C THR A 86 -0.44 -7.99 7.32
N PHE A 87 0.57 -8.34 8.11
CA PHE A 87 1.28 -9.61 8.07
C PHE A 87 1.02 -10.40 9.36
N PRO A 88 1.00 -11.74 9.33
CA PRO A 88 1.05 -12.51 10.57
C PRO A 88 2.42 -12.34 11.25
N MET A 89 2.45 -12.23 12.57
CA MET A 89 3.70 -12.15 13.35
C MET A 89 4.48 -13.47 13.31
N LYS A 90 3.76 -14.59 13.25
CA LYS A 90 4.35 -15.93 13.22
C LYS A 90 4.02 -16.60 11.90
N ILE A 91 5.06 -16.98 11.18
CA ILE A 91 4.95 -17.83 10.00
C ILE A 91 5.11 -19.26 10.49
N LYS A 92 4.13 -20.14 10.21
CA LYS A 92 4.32 -21.57 10.45
C LYS A 92 5.30 -22.09 9.39
N THR A 93 6.54 -22.32 9.78
CA THR A 93 7.47 -23.08 8.97
C THR A 93 7.00 -24.54 8.96
N ILE A 94 6.74 -25.08 7.76
CA ILE A 94 6.42 -26.50 7.55
C ILE A 94 7.71 -27.30 7.63
#